data_AF-A0A150GX37-F1
#
_entry.id   AF-A0A150GX37-F1
#
_cell.length_a   1.000
_cell.length_b   1.000
_cell.length_c   1.000
_cell.angle_alpha   90.00
_cell.angle_beta   90.00
_cell.angle_gamma   90.00
#
_symmetry.space_group_name_H-M   'P 1'
#
loop_
_entity.id
_entity.type
_entity.pdbx_description
1 polymer ?
#
loop_
_entity_poly.entity_id
_entity_poly.type
_entity_poly.pdbx_seq_one_letter_code
_entity_poly.pdbx_strand_id
1 'polypeptide(L)'
;MCVAGPLLPRNADGGVFRTVNGTTCPPENFTTVSDFNITAYAAAPWYVQKQLPQPYQPPSQLFCVKAEYELKDPTNVSAGVIVNNYANEGAVNGPSRGSSRFDRTNASRLVAVPQTPGAGAKDGKLLVGPEILQTVLPRGWRNAYGPYWVVAVGPSANRTIAYDWAIISGGPPKYLAPGGGCTTQGPRRRSGPLSMLGTDSGGLWFFSRKPIDPTATAIMEQKAAELGIATSGLLPVQQQGCKYATSA
;
A
#
# COMPACT_ATOMS: atom_id res chain seq x y z
N MET A 1 -27.69 -46.52 -16.55
CA MET A 1 -28.01 -45.08 -16.70
C MET A 1 -27.22 -44.32 -15.64
N CYS A 2 -26.16 -43.63 -16.03
CA CYS A 2 -25.47 -42.65 -15.20
C CYS A 2 -25.31 -41.39 -16.06
N VAL A 3 -25.96 -40.30 -15.66
CA VAL A 3 -25.91 -39.02 -16.36
C VAL A 3 -24.68 -38.27 -15.87
N ALA A 4 -23.74 -37.95 -16.77
CA ALA A 4 -22.57 -37.14 -16.47
C ALA A 4 -22.99 -35.66 -16.35
N GLY A 5 -22.67 -35.02 -15.22
CA GLY A 5 -22.85 -33.57 -15.03
C GLY A 5 -21.82 -32.74 -15.81
N PRO A 6 -22.08 -31.44 -16.04
CA PRO A 6 -21.24 -30.62 -16.93
C PRO A 6 -19.87 -30.35 -16.32
N LEU A 7 -18.84 -30.51 -17.15
CA LEU A 7 -17.44 -30.24 -16.82
C LEU A 7 -17.22 -28.72 -16.72
N LEU A 8 -16.74 -28.26 -15.58
CA LEU A 8 -16.26 -26.88 -15.41
C LEU A 8 -14.98 -26.65 -16.24
N PRO A 9 -14.84 -25.49 -16.92
CA PRO A 9 -13.65 -25.20 -17.72
C PRO A 9 -12.43 -24.98 -16.81
N ARG A 10 -11.32 -25.64 -17.15
CA ARG A 10 -10.00 -25.45 -16.52
C ARG A 10 -9.15 -24.53 -17.39
N ASN A 11 -8.45 -23.57 -16.78
CA ASN A 11 -7.36 -22.84 -17.43
C ASN A 11 -6.00 -23.48 -17.14
N ALA A 12 -5.02 -23.18 -18.02
CA ALA A 12 -3.74 -23.86 -18.20
C ALA A 12 -2.76 -23.89 -16.99
N ASP A 13 -3.08 -23.24 -15.86
CA ASP A 13 -2.18 -23.15 -14.69
C ASP A 13 -2.67 -23.89 -13.43
N GLY A 14 -3.75 -24.68 -13.51
CA GLY A 14 -4.13 -25.60 -12.42
C GLY A 14 -4.57 -24.96 -11.09
N GLY A 15 -4.77 -23.64 -11.03
CA GLY A 15 -5.34 -22.94 -9.88
C GLY A 15 -6.86 -22.99 -9.86
N VAL A 16 -7.45 -23.60 -8.84
CA VAL A 16 -8.91 -23.59 -8.61
C VAL A 16 -9.33 -22.18 -8.20
N PHE A 17 -10.24 -21.56 -8.96
CA PHE A 17 -11.06 -20.44 -8.48
C PHE A 17 -11.81 -20.94 -7.25
N ARG A 18 -11.32 -20.62 -6.06
CA ARG A 18 -12.06 -20.89 -4.83
C ARG A 18 -13.01 -19.73 -4.62
N THR A 19 -14.25 -19.90 -5.05
CA THR A 19 -15.37 -19.10 -4.58
C THR A 19 -15.68 -19.54 -3.14
N VAL A 20 -15.66 -18.60 -2.20
CA VAL A 20 -16.32 -18.77 -0.90
C VAL A 20 -17.43 -17.72 -0.88
N ASN A 21 -18.68 -18.17 -0.82
CA ASN A 21 -19.88 -17.31 -0.87
C ASN A 21 -19.98 -16.37 -2.10
N GLY A 22 -19.56 -16.82 -3.29
CA GLY A 22 -19.72 -16.05 -4.53
C GLY A 22 -18.77 -14.85 -4.70
N THR A 23 -17.86 -14.59 -3.75
CA THR A 23 -16.87 -13.52 -3.87
C THR A 23 -15.72 -13.94 -4.80
N THR A 24 -15.52 -13.19 -5.89
CA THR A 24 -14.33 -13.25 -6.75
C THR A 24 -13.36 -12.13 -6.38
N CYS A 25 -12.06 -12.39 -6.55
CA CYS A 25 -11.02 -11.39 -6.28
C CYS A 25 -10.27 -11.02 -7.57
N PRO A 26 -10.04 -9.71 -7.83
CA PRO A 26 -10.50 -8.58 -7.03
C PRO A 26 -12.03 -8.42 -7.03
N PRO A 27 -12.60 -7.68 -6.06
CA PRO A 27 -14.02 -7.37 -6.04
C PRO A 27 -14.46 -6.74 -7.36
N GLU A 28 -15.70 -6.98 -7.76
CA GLU A 28 -16.26 -6.38 -8.97
C GLU A 28 -16.16 -4.85 -8.87
N ASN A 29 -15.77 -4.20 -9.98
CA ASN A 29 -15.55 -2.75 -10.04
C ASN A 29 -14.47 -2.20 -9.09
N PHE A 30 -13.58 -3.06 -8.56
CA PHE A 30 -12.44 -2.61 -7.79
C PHE A 30 -11.59 -1.65 -8.62
N THR A 31 -11.51 -0.41 -8.15
CA THR A 31 -10.79 0.68 -8.80
C THR A 31 -10.14 1.57 -7.74
N THR A 32 -9.41 2.57 -8.21
CA THR A 32 -8.77 3.61 -7.40
C THR A 32 -9.59 4.89 -7.45
N VAL A 33 -9.23 5.85 -6.59
CA VAL A 33 -9.81 7.19 -6.62
C VAL A 33 -9.55 7.87 -7.97
N SER A 34 -10.48 8.71 -8.42
CA SER A 34 -10.30 9.59 -9.58
C SER A 34 -9.85 10.99 -9.13
N ASP A 35 -9.29 11.76 -10.07
CA ASP A 35 -8.82 13.14 -9.85
C ASP A 35 -7.91 13.30 -8.63
N PHE A 36 -7.07 12.29 -8.38
CA PHE A 36 -6.15 12.29 -7.26
C PHE A 36 -5.11 13.39 -7.39
N ASN A 37 -4.97 14.19 -6.33
CA ASN A 37 -4.00 15.26 -6.25
C ASN A 37 -2.77 14.80 -5.45
N ILE A 38 -1.77 14.28 -6.16
CA ILE A 38 -0.54 13.77 -5.54
C ILE A 38 0.25 14.87 -4.81
N THR A 39 0.20 16.12 -5.28
CA THR A 39 0.84 17.26 -4.60
C THR A 39 0.22 17.50 -3.23
N ALA A 40 -1.11 17.53 -3.14
CA ALA A 40 -1.81 17.68 -1.87
C ALA A 40 -1.62 16.46 -0.96
N TYR A 41 -1.63 15.25 -1.54
CA TYR A 41 -1.34 14.03 -0.81
C TYR A 41 0.06 14.04 -0.17
N ALA A 42 1.05 14.58 -0.86
CA ALA A 42 2.43 14.70 -0.39
C ALA A 42 2.67 15.88 0.57
N ALA A 43 1.73 16.82 0.70
CA ALA A 43 1.95 18.09 1.40
C ALA A 43 2.14 17.99 2.93
N ALA A 44 1.85 16.83 3.52
CA ALA A 44 2.02 16.60 4.96
C ALA A 44 2.35 15.12 5.24
N PRO A 45 2.83 14.77 6.44
CA PRO A 45 3.02 13.39 6.83
C PRO A 45 1.72 12.58 6.89
N TRP A 46 1.88 11.26 6.76
CA TRP A 46 0.84 10.27 6.98
C TRP A 46 1.25 9.32 8.11
N TYR A 47 0.31 9.01 8.99
CA TYR A 47 0.50 8.08 10.10
C TYR A 47 -0.36 6.83 9.86
N VAL A 48 0.29 5.67 9.84
CA VAL A 48 -0.41 4.42 9.60
C VAL A 48 -1.18 4.03 10.86
N GLN A 49 -2.47 3.81 10.74
CA GLN A 49 -3.33 3.38 11.85
C GLN A 49 -3.37 1.86 11.93
N LYS A 50 -3.52 1.20 10.78
CA LYS A 50 -3.52 -0.26 10.62
C LYS A 50 -2.86 -0.65 9.31
N GLN A 51 -2.18 -1.80 9.26
CA GLN A 51 -1.65 -2.34 8.01
C GLN A 51 -1.53 -3.86 8.00
N LEU A 52 -1.47 -4.45 6.80
CA LEU A 52 -1.02 -5.83 6.63
C LEU A 52 0.49 -5.89 6.90
N PRO A 53 0.97 -6.82 7.74
CA PRO A 53 2.40 -7.00 7.94
C PRO A 53 3.05 -7.50 6.65
N GLN A 54 4.23 -6.96 6.34
CA GLN A 54 4.95 -7.21 5.09
C GLN A 54 6.26 -7.97 5.35
N PRO A 55 6.80 -8.71 4.36
CA PRO A 55 8.12 -9.32 4.50
C PRO A 55 9.22 -8.31 4.84
N TYR A 56 9.12 -7.10 4.31
CA TYR A 56 10.07 -6.00 4.57
C TYR A 56 9.71 -5.15 5.80
N GLN A 57 8.53 -5.33 6.38
CA GLN A 57 8.07 -4.61 7.58
C GLN A 57 7.23 -5.56 8.45
N PRO A 58 7.90 -6.43 9.25
CA PRO A 58 7.23 -7.41 10.09
C PRO A 58 6.48 -6.74 11.26
N PRO A 59 5.62 -7.48 12.00
CA PRO A 59 4.90 -6.96 13.16
C PRO A 59 5.79 -6.28 14.20
N SER A 60 7.04 -6.74 14.38
CA SER A 60 8.01 -6.12 15.28
C SER A 60 8.42 -4.70 14.88
N GLN A 61 8.02 -4.22 13.70
CA GLN A 61 8.28 -2.88 13.19
C GLN A 61 7.00 -2.04 13.04
N LEU A 62 5.86 -2.48 13.60
CA LEU A 62 4.59 -1.74 13.55
C LEU A 62 4.45 -0.74 14.71
N PHE A 63 5.51 0.03 14.94
CA PHE A 63 5.57 1.09 15.94
C PHE A 63 5.92 2.40 15.25
N CYS A 64 5.18 3.46 15.56
CA CYS A 64 5.42 4.81 15.04
C CYS A 64 5.54 4.90 13.51
N VAL A 65 4.80 4.06 12.78
CA VAL A 65 4.93 4.00 11.31
C VAL A 65 4.38 5.28 10.69
N LYS A 66 5.22 5.98 9.96
CA LYS A 66 4.95 7.27 9.30
C LYS A 66 5.51 7.26 7.88
N ALA A 67 4.81 7.89 6.96
CA ALA A 67 5.29 8.15 5.61
C ALA A 67 5.29 9.66 5.32
N GLU A 68 6.37 10.15 4.73
CA GLU A 68 6.47 11.49 4.18
C GLU A 68 6.85 11.40 2.70
N TYR A 69 6.35 12.34 1.91
CA TYR A 69 6.58 12.38 0.47
C TYR A 69 7.18 13.72 0.09
N GLU A 70 8.13 13.69 -0.83
CA GLU A 70 8.77 14.89 -1.38
C GLU A 70 8.66 14.82 -2.90
N LEU A 71 8.10 15.86 -3.54
CA LEU A 71 8.04 15.91 -5.00
C LEU A 71 9.46 15.90 -5.56
N LYS A 72 9.75 14.99 -6.51
CA LYS A 72 11.06 14.98 -7.18
C LYS A 72 11.26 16.22 -8.03
N ASP A 73 10.17 16.69 -8.64
CA ASP A 73 10.11 17.93 -9.40
C ASP A 73 8.76 18.61 -9.08
N PRO A 74 8.76 19.75 -8.36
CA PRO A 74 7.55 20.49 -8.03
C PRO A 74 6.74 20.97 -9.26
N THR A 75 7.38 21.08 -10.42
CA THR A 75 6.76 21.51 -11.68
C THR A 75 6.27 20.34 -12.55
N ASN A 76 6.71 19.12 -12.23
CA ASN A 76 6.39 17.93 -12.99
C ASN A 76 6.10 16.72 -12.09
N VAL A 77 4.82 16.56 -11.72
CA VAL A 77 4.34 15.42 -10.92
C VAL A 77 4.60 14.06 -11.58
N SER A 78 4.86 14.00 -12.89
CA SER A 78 5.22 12.76 -13.58
C SER A 78 6.61 12.24 -13.21
N ALA A 79 7.47 13.11 -12.67
CA ALA A 79 8.76 12.70 -12.10
C ALA A 79 8.59 11.83 -10.84
N GLY A 80 7.42 11.90 -10.20
CA GLY A 80 7.08 11.16 -8.99
C GLY A 80 7.51 11.85 -7.69
N VAL A 81 7.48 11.09 -6.61
CA VAL A 81 7.85 11.51 -5.25
C VAL A 81 8.96 10.63 -4.70
N ILE A 82 9.79 11.19 -3.84
CA ILE A 82 10.65 10.45 -2.92
C ILE A 82 9.77 9.98 -1.76
N VAL A 83 9.91 8.71 -1.38
CA VAL A 83 9.16 8.10 -0.28
C VAL A 83 10.06 7.97 0.93
N ASN A 84 9.75 8.71 1.98
CA ASN A 84 10.45 8.72 3.26
C ASN A 84 9.62 7.97 4.29
N ASN A 85 9.84 6.66 4.40
CA ASN A 85 9.18 5.83 5.41
C ASN A 85 9.97 5.85 6.71
N TYR A 86 9.26 5.87 7.84
CA TYR A 86 9.82 5.79 9.18
C TYR A 86 9.02 4.79 10.00
N ALA A 87 9.71 4.01 10.83
CA ALA A 87 9.13 3.14 11.84
C ALA A 87 10.11 2.94 13.00
N ASN A 88 9.64 2.42 14.12
CA ASN A 88 10.47 1.91 15.20
C ASN A 88 10.44 0.39 15.24
N GLU A 89 11.56 -0.20 15.65
CA GLU A 89 11.71 -1.64 15.82
C GLU A 89 11.62 -2.03 17.31
N GLY A 90 10.85 -3.08 17.59
CA GLY A 90 10.68 -3.69 18.90
C GLY A 90 9.73 -2.95 19.85
N ALA A 91 9.72 -1.62 19.84
CA ALA A 91 8.89 -0.80 20.72
C ALA A 91 8.68 0.63 20.18
N VAL A 92 7.72 1.34 20.79
CA VAL A 92 7.58 2.80 20.64
C VAL A 92 8.87 3.49 21.06
N ASN A 93 9.40 4.36 20.20
CA ASN A 93 10.70 5.02 20.37
C ASN A 93 11.91 4.08 20.42
N GLY A 94 11.75 2.84 19.92
CA GLY A 94 12.87 1.94 19.67
C GLY A 94 13.76 2.42 18.52
N PRO A 95 14.76 1.61 18.10
CA PRO A 95 15.61 1.93 16.97
C PRO A 95 14.80 2.28 15.72
N SER A 96 15.18 3.38 15.06
CA SER A 96 14.52 3.82 13.83
C SER A 96 14.89 2.92 12.65
N ARG A 97 13.89 2.50 11.88
CA ARG A 97 14.03 1.88 10.57
C ARG A 97 13.29 2.75 9.55
N GLY A 98 13.75 2.79 8.31
CA GLY A 98 13.15 3.66 7.32
C GLY A 98 13.79 3.55 5.95
N SER A 99 13.29 4.39 5.04
CA SER A 99 13.82 4.55 3.70
C SER A 99 14.22 6.00 3.45
N SER A 100 15.02 6.23 2.41
CA SER A 100 15.39 7.58 1.96
C SER A 100 15.93 8.44 3.12
N ARG A 101 15.27 9.54 3.49
CA ARG A 101 15.70 10.44 4.58
C ARG A 101 15.87 9.74 5.93
N PHE A 102 15.12 8.68 6.20
CA PHE A 102 15.16 7.96 7.48
C PHE A 102 16.03 6.70 7.44
N ASP A 103 16.72 6.45 6.33
CA ASP A 103 17.73 5.42 6.23
C ASP A 103 19.10 5.96 6.63
N ARG A 104 19.65 5.44 7.74
CA ARG A 104 20.95 5.83 8.26
C ARG A 104 22.13 5.49 7.33
N THR A 105 21.91 4.64 6.34
CA THR A 105 22.93 4.21 5.37
C THR A 105 22.77 4.84 3.99
N ASN A 106 21.68 5.59 3.76
CA ASN A 106 21.30 6.17 2.48
C ASN A 106 21.26 5.15 1.30
N ALA A 107 21.20 3.85 1.60
CA ALA A 107 21.24 2.77 0.63
C ALA A 107 19.85 2.41 0.07
N SER A 108 18.78 2.91 0.69
CA SER A 108 17.38 2.56 0.39
C SER A 108 16.55 3.74 -0.11
N ARG A 109 17.11 4.59 -0.98
CA ARG A 109 16.32 5.66 -1.61
C ARG A 109 15.16 5.07 -2.40
N LEU A 110 13.96 5.40 -1.97
CA LEU A 110 12.70 4.86 -2.48
C LEU A 110 11.91 5.96 -3.18
N VAL A 111 11.30 5.64 -4.31
CA VAL A 111 10.49 6.57 -5.09
C VAL A 111 9.15 5.97 -5.45
N ALA A 112 8.13 6.81 -5.61
CA ALA A 112 6.84 6.46 -6.17
C ALA A 112 6.60 7.28 -7.42
N VAL A 113 6.25 6.63 -8.53
CA VAL A 113 6.03 7.29 -9.83
C VAL A 113 4.65 6.89 -10.38
N PRO A 114 3.97 7.77 -11.13
CA PRO A 114 2.67 7.42 -11.71
C PRO A 114 2.77 6.11 -12.50
N GLN A 115 1.87 5.17 -12.21
CA GLN A 115 1.86 3.88 -12.90
C GLN A 115 1.44 4.06 -14.36
N THR A 116 0.37 4.83 -14.58
CA THR A 116 -0.17 5.15 -15.91
C THR A 116 0.58 6.34 -16.50
N PRO A 117 1.30 6.17 -17.63
CA PRO A 117 1.98 7.27 -18.29
C PRO A 117 1.02 8.41 -18.66
N GLY A 118 1.44 9.65 -18.44
CA GLY A 118 0.64 10.84 -18.75
C GLY A 118 -0.51 11.14 -17.77
N ALA A 119 -0.87 10.21 -16.88
CA ALA A 119 -1.95 10.44 -15.91
C ALA A 119 -1.55 11.40 -14.77
N GLY A 120 -0.25 11.62 -14.54
CA GLY A 120 0.21 12.47 -13.43
C GLY A 120 -0.29 12.00 -12.05
N ALA A 121 -0.50 10.68 -11.91
CA ALA A 121 -1.13 10.02 -10.75
C ALA A 121 -2.61 10.35 -10.50
N LYS A 122 -3.31 11.07 -11.40
CA LYS A 122 -4.74 11.42 -11.23
C LYS A 122 -5.66 10.20 -11.09
N ASP A 123 -5.24 9.05 -11.57
CA ASP A 123 -5.93 7.78 -11.41
C ASP A 123 -5.62 7.09 -10.08
N GLY A 124 -4.87 7.70 -9.17
CA GLY A 124 -4.52 7.13 -7.87
C GLY A 124 -3.58 5.92 -7.93
N LYS A 125 -2.94 5.65 -9.08
CA LYS A 125 -2.06 4.49 -9.26
C LYS A 125 -0.60 4.92 -9.34
N LEU A 126 0.20 4.42 -8.40
CA LEU A 126 1.64 4.63 -8.33
C LEU A 126 2.37 3.28 -8.41
N LEU A 127 3.63 3.34 -8.82
CA LEU A 127 4.61 2.27 -8.71
C LEU A 127 5.69 2.71 -7.72
N VAL A 128 5.95 1.91 -6.69
CA VAL A 128 6.93 2.19 -5.64
C VAL A 128 8.09 1.21 -5.73
N GLY A 129 9.31 1.73 -5.66
CA GLY A 129 10.50 0.88 -5.61
C GLY A 129 11.80 1.65 -5.44
N PRO A 130 12.93 0.95 -5.30
CA PRO A 130 14.25 1.57 -5.13
C PRO A 130 14.63 2.40 -6.36
N GLU A 131 15.07 3.64 -6.15
CA GLU A 131 15.40 4.55 -7.26
C GLU A 131 16.56 4.03 -8.11
N ILE A 132 17.53 3.36 -7.50
CA ILE A 132 18.70 2.79 -8.18
C ILE A 132 18.32 1.83 -9.32
N LEU A 133 17.16 1.17 -9.24
CA LEU A 133 16.69 0.29 -10.31
C LEU A 133 16.37 1.06 -11.60
N GLN A 134 16.03 2.35 -11.54
CA GLN A 134 15.82 3.17 -12.73
C GLN A 134 17.11 3.32 -13.55
N THR A 135 18.26 3.38 -12.86
CA THR A 135 19.58 3.43 -13.49
C THR A 135 20.08 2.05 -13.93
N VAL A 136 19.91 1.04 -13.08
CA VAL A 136 20.45 -0.33 -13.34
C VAL A 136 19.58 -1.11 -14.33
N LEU A 137 18.28 -0.85 -14.40
CA LEU A 137 17.31 -1.53 -15.27
C LEU A 137 16.48 -0.51 -16.07
N PRO A 138 17.09 0.32 -16.94
CA PRO A 138 16.44 1.48 -17.56
C PRO A 138 15.19 1.15 -18.38
N ARG A 139 15.11 -0.08 -18.93
CA ARG A 139 13.96 -0.55 -19.72
C ARG A 139 12.98 -1.45 -18.95
N GLY A 140 13.31 -1.82 -17.70
CA GLY A 140 12.59 -2.87 -16.96
C GLY A 140 12.22 -2.52 -15.53
N TRP A 141 12.71 -1.41 -14.98
CA TRP A 141 12.50 -1.04 -13.58
C TRP A 141 11.01 -0.97 -13.18
N ARG A 142 10.12 -0.57 -14.10
CA ARG A 142 8.67 -0.50 -13.83
C ARG A 142 8.09 -1.86 -13.46
N ASN A 143 8.63 -2.94 -14.02
CA ASN A 143 8.20 -4.31 -13.72
C ASN A 143 8.75 -4.82 -12.38
N ALA A 144 9.81 -4.19 -11.86
CA ALA A 144 10.40 -4.48 -10.57
C ALA A 144 9.80 -3.65 -9.43
N TYR A 145 8.95 -2.66 -9.74
CA TYR A 145 8.28 -1.82 -8.75
C TYR A 145 6.96 -2.46 -8.31
N GLY A 146 6.64 -2.30 -7.03
CA GLY A 146 5.37 -2.72 -6.46
C GLY A 146 4.27 -1.69 -6.72
N PRO A 147 3.03 -2.13 -6.98
CA PRO A 147 1.89 -1.21 -7.08
C PRO A 147 1.57 -0.55 -5.73
N TYR A 148 1.22 0.73 -5.76
CA TYR A 148 0.71 1.52 -4.64
C TYR A 148 -0.54 2.26 -5.12
N TRP A 149 -1.70 1.75 -4.76
CA TRP A 149 -2.98 2.19 -5.30
C TRP A 149 -3.80 2.86 -4.19
N VAL A 150 -4.13 4.13 -4.37
CA VAL A 150 -5.01 4.86 -3.46
C VAL A 150 -6.45 4.50 -3.82
N VAL A 151 -7.09 3.68 -3.00
CA VAL A 151 -8.41 3.10 -3.30
C VAL A 151 -9.56 3.87 -2.66
N ALA A 152 -9.29 4.64 -1.61
CA ALA A 152 -10.24 5.56 -1.03
C ALA A 152 -9.51 6.70 -0.30
N VAL A 153 -10.14 7.86 -0.24
CA VAL A 153 -9.68 9.02 0.54
C VAL A 153 -10.86 9.70 1.22
N GLY A 154 -10.61 10.29 2.38
CA GLY A 154 -11.53 11.20 3.04
C GLY A 154 -11.16 12.64 2.74
N PRO A 155 -12.06 13.48 2.21
CA PRO A 155 -11.75 14.88 1.92
C PRO A 155 -11.38 15.63 3.20
N SER A 156 -10.41 16.55 3.09
CA SER A 156 -10.05 17.47 4.16
C SER A 156 -10.66 18.85 3.94
N ALA A 157 -11.03 19.52 5.03
CA ALA A 157 -11.38 20.94 4.98
C ALA A 157 -10.18 21.81 4.59
N ASN A 158 -8.95 21.34 4.84
CA ASN A 158 -7.74 22.01 4.41
C ASN A 158 -7.40 21.64 2.95
N ARG A 159 -7.62 22.60 2.04
CA ARG A 159 -7.39 22.43 0.60
C ARG A 159 -5.94 22.13 0.23
N THR A 160 -4.97 22.52 1.05
CA THR A 160 -3.53 22.25 0.79
C THR A 160 -3.20 20.77 0.90
N ILE A 161 -3.80 20.07 1.88
CA ILE A 161 -3.56 18.63 2.08
C ILE A 161 -4.62 17.74 1.41
N ALA A 162 -5.79 18.34 1.08
CA ALA A 162 -6.96 17.79 0.40
C ALA A 162 -7.62 16.53 1.01
N TYR A 163 -6.90 15.78 1.85
CA TYR A 163 -7.29 14.47 2.37
C TYR A 163 -6.89 14.31 3.83
N ASP A 164 -7.83 13.87 4.67
CA ASP A 164 -7.61 13.60 6.10
C ASP A 164 -7.25 12.13 6.39
N TRP A 165 -7.71 11.21 5.54
CA TRP A 165 -7.39 9.79 5.62
C TRP A 165 -7.31 9.18 4.21
N ALA A 166 -6.62 8.04 4.09
CA ALA A 166 -6.51 7.30 2.84
C ALA A 166 -6.38 5.80 3.07
N ILE A 167 -6.98 4.99 2.18
CA ILE A 167 -6.76 3.55 2.09
C ILE A 167 -5.85 3.27 0.90
N ILE A 168 -4.75 2.59 1.17
CA ILE A 168 -3.74 2.24 0.18
C ILE A 168 -3.76 0.73 0.02
N SER A 169 -3.87 0.24 -1.21
CA SER A 169 -3.72 -1.16 -1.56
C SER A 169 -2.44 -1.38 -2.36
N GLY A 170 -1.73 -2.47 -2.08
CA GLY A 170 -0.57 -2.92 -2.85
C GLY A 170 -0.98 -3.54 -4.18
N GLY A 171 -1.73 -2.80 -5.00
CA GLY A 171 -2.39 -3.29 -6.22
C GLY A 171 -3.77 -3.90 -5.97
N PRO A 172 -4.37 -4.56 -6.98
CA PRO A 172 -5.67 -5.21 -6.81
C PRO A 172 -5.56 -6.43 -5.89
N PRO A 173 -6.47 -6.61 -4.92
CA PRO A 173 -6.45 -7.78 -4.05
C PRO A 173 -6.83 -9.03 -4.86
N LYS A 174 -5.96 -10.05 -4.86
CA LYS A 174 -6.10 -11.24 -5.73
C LYS A 174 -6.58 -12.48 -5.00
N TYR A 175 -6.63 -12.45 -3.67
CA TYR A 175 -6.83 -13.63 -2.84
C TYR A 175 -8.02 -13.43 -1.91
N LEU A 176 -8.74 -14.50 -1.59
CA LEU A 176 -9.76 -14.46 -0.54
C LEU A 176 -9.09 -14.54 0.83
N ALA A 177 -9.52 -13.67 1.74
CA ALA A 177 -9.09 -13.75 3.13
C ALA A 177 -9.92 -14.80 3.91
N PRO A 178 -9.34 -15.42 4.96
CA PRO A 178 -10.13 -16.11 5.96
C PRO A 178 -11.17 -15.14 6.57
N GLY A 179 -12.44 -15.54 6.52
CA GLY A 179 -13.56 -14.70 6.98
C GLY A 179 -14.25 -13.86 5.90
N GLY A 180 -13.80 -13.95 4.64
CA GLY A 180 -14.44 -13.27 3.51
C GLY A 180 -13.73 -11.97 3.10
N GLY A 181 -14.13 -11.45 1.94
CA GLY A 181 -13.47 -10.31 1.30
C GLY A 181 -12.14 -10.66 0.64
N CYS A 182 -11.61 -9.70 -0.11
CA CYS A 182 -10.39 -9.85 -0.89
C CYS A 182 -9.19 -9.21 -0.19
N THR A 183 -8.06 -9.88 -0.24
CA THR A 183 -6.78 -9.41 0.28
C THR A 183 -5.70 -9.47 -0.80
N THR A 184 -4.73 -8.57 -0.69
CA THR A 184 -3.51 -8.56 -1.48
C THR A 184 -2.49 -9.58 -0.97
N GLN A 185 -2.72 -10.18 0.19
CA GLN A 185 -1.83 -11.16 0.80
C GLN A 185 -2.13 -12.58 0.33
N GLY A 186 -1.20 -13.17 -0.40
CA GLY A 186 -1.30 -14.56 -0.85
C GLY A 186 -1.19 -15.59 0.28
N PRO A 187 -1.69 -16.82 0.05
CA PRO A 187 -1.67 -17.90 1.03
C PRO A 187 -0.26 -18.40 1.36
N ARG A 188 0.72 -18.13 0.49
CA ARG A 188 2.14 -18.38 0.74
C ARG A 188 2.85 -17.04 0.76
N ARG A 189 3.24 -16.56 1.95
CA ARG A 189 4.19 -15.44 2.05
C ARG A 189 5.51 -15.92 1.45
N ARG A 190 5.84 -15.47 0.24
CA ARG A 190 7.18 -15.72 -0.31
C ARG A 190 8.16 -15.01 0.63
N SER A 191 8.95 -15.80 1.35
CA SER A 191 10.06 -15.33 2.17
C SER A 191 11.37 -15.50 1.39
N GLY A 192 12.25 -14.50 1.44
CA GLY A 192 13.56 -14.54 0.78
C GLY A 192 13.94 -13.21 0.12
N PRO A 193 15.21 -13.05 -0.31
CA PRO A 193 15.73 -11.78 -0.84
C PRO A 193 15.00 -11.31 -2.11
N LEU A 194 14.47 -12.23 -2.92
CA LEU A 194 13.67 -11.91 -4.11
C LEU A 194 12.21 -11.51 -3.78
N SER A 195 11.73 -11.71 -2.54
CA SER A 195 10.36 -11.31 -2.16
C SER A 195 10.17 -9.80 -2.15
N MET A 196 11.25 -9.03 -1.93
CA MET A 196 11.27 -7.57 -2.03
C MET A 196 11.28 -7.06 -3.47
N LEU A 197 11.63 -7.92 -4.43
CA LEU A 197 11.65 -7.62 -5.87
C LEU A 197 10.37 -8.09 -6.58
N GLY A 198 9.43 -8.67 -5.83
CA GLY A 198 8.21 -9.26 -6.36
C GLY A 198 7.02 -8.31 -6.35
N THR A 199 6.30 -8.27 -7.47
CA THR A 199 4.99 -7.62 -7.67
C THR A 199 3.85 -8.24 -6.86
N ASP A 200 4.14 -9.32 -6.12
CA ASP A 200 3.19 -10.08 -5.28
C ASP A 200 3.35 -9.79 -3.77
N SER A 201 4.16 -8.80 -3.39
CA SER A 201 4.33 -8.40 -1.99
C SER A 201 3.02 -7.84 -1.40
N GLY A 202 2.15 -7.27 -2.24
CA GLY A 202 0.81 -6.84 -1.84
C GLY A 202 0.84 -5.78 -0.73
N GLY A 203 -0.17 -5.82 0.12
CA GLY A 203 -0.34 -4.92 1.27
C GLY A 203 -1.63 -4.12 1.24
N LEU A 204 -1.96 -3.60 2.43
CA LEU A 204 -3.11 -2.75 2.69
C LEU A 204 -2.71 -1.88 3.87
N TRP A 205 -2.90 -0.58 3.75
CA TRP A 205 -2.57 0.38 4.81
C TRP A 205 -3.70 1.39 4.97
N PHE A 206 -3.98 1.74 6.22
CA PHE A 206 -4.89 2.80 6.61
C PHE A 206 -4.08 3.98 7.11
N PHE A 207 -4.11 5.07 6.35
CA PHE A 207 -3.35 6.28 6.64
C PHE A 207 -4.28 7.36 7.20
N SER A 208 -3.81 8.09 8.22
CA SER A 208 -4.45 9.32 8.70
C SER A 208 -3.43 10.46 8.79
N ARG A 209 -3.91 11.70 8.69
CA ARG A 209 -3.14 12.90 9.01
C ARG A 209 -2.85 13.06 10.50
N LYS A 210 -3.56 12.33 11.36
CA LYS A 210 -3.36 12.34 12.82
C LYS A 210 -2.61 11.07 13.24
N PRO A 211 -1.62 11.19 14.14
CA PRO A 211 -0.92 10.04 14.73
C PRO A 211 -1.88 8.99 15.30
N ILE A 212 -2.88 9.44 16.06
CA ILE A 212 -3.88 8.60 16.70
C ILE A 212 -5.25 9.07 16.20
N ASP A 213 -5.91 8.23 15.40
CA ASP A 213 -7.18 8.58 14.76
C ASP A 213 -8.17 7.41 14.75
N PRO A 214 -8.76 7.07 15.92
CA PRO A 214 -9.73 5.98 15.99
C PRO A 214 -10.95 6.24 15.10
N THR A 215 -11.37 7.50 14.94
CA THR A 215 -12.50 7.87 14.10
C THR A 215 -12.23 7.59 12.62
N ALA A 216 -11.11 8.07 12.07
CA ALA A 216 -10.76 7.77 10.68
C ALA A 216 -10.47 6.28 10.47
N THR A 217 -9.92 5.60 11.48
CA THR A 217 -9.69 4.15 11.42
C THR A 217 -11.00 3.38 11.23
N ALA A 218 -12.04 3.69 12.02
CA ALA A 218 -13.34 3.06 11.88
C ALA A 218 -13.99 3.35 10.52
N ILE A 219 -13.87 4.60 10.02
CA ILE A 219 -14.34 4.97 8.68
C ILE A 219 -13.63 4.15 7.60
N MET A 220 -12.31 3.99 7.71
CA MET A 220 -11.53 3.22 6.75
C MET A 220 -11.85 1.72 6.81
N GLU A 221 -12.15 1.15 7.99
CA GLU A 221 -12.60 -0.23 8.13
C GLU A 221 -13.93 -0.46 7.42
N GLN A 222 -14.91 0.40 7.67
CA GLN A 222 -16.20 0.35 6.98
C GLN A 222 -16.02 0.51 5.48
N LYS A 223 -15.20 1.48 5.06
CA LYS A 223 -14.98 1.73 3.63
C LYS A 223 -14.27 0.57 2.93
N ALA A 224 -13.31 -0.07 3.58
CA ALA A 224 -12.67 -1.27 3.07
C ALA A 224 -13.68 -2.42 2.90
N ALA A 225 -14.58 -2.62 3.87
CA ALA A 225 -15.63 -3.63 3.78
C ALA A 225 -16.59 -3.36 2.62
N GLU A 226 -17.02 -2.10 2.41
CA GLU A 226 -17.84 -1.69 1.25
C GLU A 226 -17.16 -1.99 -0.09
N LEU A 227 -15.83 -1.82 -0.15
CA LEU A 227 -15.02 -2.12 -1.33
C LEU A 227 -14.74 -3.63 -1.49
N GLY A 228 -15.26 -4.49 -0.61
CA GLY A 228 -15.00 -5.92 -0.61
C GLY A 228 -13.56 -6.28 -0.22
N ILE A 229 -12.83 -5.38 0.44
CA ILE A 229 -11.45 -5.59 0.90
C ILE A 229 -11.48 -6.14 2.32
N ALA A 230 -10.77 -7.24 2.55
CA ALA A 230 -10.67 -7.86 3.85
C ALA A 230 -9.74 -7.07 4.79
N THR A 231 -10.24 -6.77 5.99
CA THR A 231 -9.49 -6.07 7.05
C THR A 231 -9.03 -7.02 8.17
N SER A 232 -9.48 -8.29 8.17
CA SER A 232 -9.21 -9.26 9.24
C SER A 232 -7.72 -9.56 9.47
N GLY A 233 -6.89 -9.36 8.45
CA GLY A 233 -5.42 -9.51 8.57
C GLY A 233 -4.68 -8.26 9.02
N LEU A 234 -5.36 -7.10 9.15
CA LEU A 234 -4.73 -5.85 9.53
C LEU A 234 -4.30 -5.89 11.00
N LEU A 235 -3.07 -5.47 11.25
CA LEU A 235 -2.56 -5.25 12.60
C LEU A 235 -2.58 -3.75 12.93
N PRO A 236 -2.91 -3.37 14.17
CA PRO A 236 -2.78 -1.99 14.61
C PRO A 236 -1.31 -1.57 14.61
N VAL A 237 -1.06 -0.33 14.23
CA VAL A 237 0.23 0.31 14.41
C VAL A 237 0.20 1.11 15.71
N GLN A 238 1.17 0.89 16.58
CA GLN A 238 1.24 1.60 17.85
C GLN A 238 1.78 3.02 17.63
N GLN A 239 0.92 4.02 17.78
CA GLN A 239 1.24 5.45 17.59
C GLN A 239 1.29 6.25 18.91
N GLN A 240 0.64 5.77 19.97
CA GLN A 240 0.65 6.45 21.28
C GLN A 240 2.05 6.47 21.88
N GLY A 241 2.51 7.66 22.26
CA GLY A 241 3.82 7.90 22.88
C GLY A 241 4.98 8.04 21.89
N CYS A 242 4.71 8.03 20.58
CA CYS A 242 5.73 8.17 19.55
C CYS A 242 6.37 9.57 19.55
N LYS A 243 7.70 9.58 19.51
CA LYS A 243 8.55 10.72 19.24
C LYS A 243 9.11 10.54 17.84
N TYR A 244 8.39 11.07 16.86
CA TYR A 244 8.84 10.98 15.47
C TYR A 244 10.14 11.76 15.30
N ALA A 245 11.09 11.17 14.58
CA ALA A 245 12.19 11.95 14.07
C ALA A 245 11.62 13.11 13.24
N THR A 246 11.99 14.33 13.59
CA THR A 246 11.76 15.50 12.74
C THR A 246 12.70 15.40 11.56
N SER A 247 12.27 15.94 10.43
CA SER A 247 13.16 16.27 9.31
C SER A 247 14.41 16.96 9.87
N ALA A 248 15.60 16.44 9.57
CA ALA A 248 16.79 17.28 9.57
C ALA A 248 16.72 18.24 8.39
#